data_AF-A0AAE3Y1T8-F1
#
_entry.id   AF-A0AAE3Y1T8-F1
#
_cell.length_a   1.000
_cell.length_b   1.000
_cell.length_c   1.000
_cell.angle_alpha   90.00
_cell.angle_beta   90.00
_cell.angle_gamma   90.00
#
_symmetry.space_group_name_H-M   'P 1'
#
loop_
_entity.id
_entity.type
_entity.pdbx_description
1 polymer ?
#
loop_
_entity_poly.entity_id
_entity_poly.type
_entity_poly.pdbx_seq_one_letter_code
_entity_poly.pdbx_strand_id
1 'polypeptide(L)'
;MNKTSIFVTVAALIVAVGASSAQAADRRYPIAYVQKVEVTEPSRRTAWENKDFLNCDDVVLTEEDVRYALRHMRRVSWKSYAPENTDTTGCEGSALVTFKNGRVLAMGIEPTGRISTAEYDAKMKLTGSPAGFYECDPCKTRKMALLKDALNRADERRLKGLEAEGKIPPGEAEHRLKMLRASREKP
;
A
#
# COMPACT_ATOMS: atom_id res chain seq x y z
N MET A 1 -38.63 -55.00 -33.12
CA MET A 1 -38.20 -54.31 -31.88
C MET A 1 -36.68 -54.43 -31.78
N ASN A 2 -35.97 -53.29 -31.84
CA ASN A 2 -34.86 -52.93 -30.94
C ASN A 2 -34.25 -51.62 -31.45
N LYS A 3 -34.63 -50.53 -30.78
CA LYS A 3 -34.10 -49.18 -30.95
C LYS A 3 -32.80 -49.09 -30.17
N THR A 4 -31.68 -48.89 -30.84
CA THR A 4 -30.42 -48.49 -30.19
C THR A 4 -30.45 -46.99 -29.92
N SER A 5 -30.66 -46.65 -28.65
CA SER A 5 -30.50 -45.32 -28.10
C SER A 5 -29.03 -44.90 -28.15
N ILE A 6 -28.72 -43.85 -28.89
CA ILE A 6 -27.40 -43.21 -28.86
C ILE A 6 -27.43 -42.18 -27.73
N PHE A 7 -26.68 -42.47 -26.67
CA PHE A 7 -26.45 -41.57 -25.54
C PHE A 7 -25.64 -40.35 -26.00
N VAL A 8 -26.15 -39.17 -25.70
CA VAL A 8 -25.44 -37.89 -25.83
C VAL A 8 -24.56 -37.73 -24.58
N THR A 9 -23.24 -37.85 -24.73
CA THR A 9 -22.27 -37.47 -23.69
C THR A 9 -21.62 -36.14 -24.07
N VAL A 10 -22.10 -35.06 -23.46
CA VAL A 10 -21.44 -33.76 -23.43
C VAL A 10 -20.44 -33.80 -22.28
N ALA A 11 -19.14 -33.87 -22.58
CA ALA A 11 -18.08 -33.66 -21.60
C ALA A 11 -17.57 -32.22 -21.74
N ALA A 12 -18.10 -31.33 -20.90
CA ALA A 12 -17.56 -30.00 -20.67
C ALA A 12 -16.43 -30.09 -19.64
N LEU A 13 -15.22 -29.66 -20.01
CA LEU A 13 -14.12 -29.36 -19.07
C LEU A 13 -13.15 -28.40 -19.74
N ILE A 14 -13.47 -27.11 -19.71
CA ILE A 14 -12.47 -26.05 -19.91
C ILE A 14 -11.98 -25.67 -18.52
N VAL A 15 -10.83 -26.21 -18.13
CA VAL A 15 -10.03 -25.68 -17.03
C VAL A 15 -9.46 -24.35 -17.51
N ALA A 16 -10.18 -23.26 -17.22
CA ALA A 16 -9.61 -21.93 -17.38
C ALA A 16 -8.65 -21.68 -16.22
N VAL A 17 -7.37 -21.79 -16.54
CA VAL A 17 -6.21 -21.42 -15.72
C VAL A 17 -6.50 -20.13 -14.96
N GLY A 18 -6.68 -20.23 -13.66
CA GLY A 18 -6.57 -19.07 -12.77
C GLY A 18 -5.15 -18.55 -12.92
N ALA A 19 -4.99 -17.48 -13.70
CA ALA A 19 -3.73 -16.79 -13.89
C ALA A 19 -3.29 -16.24 -12.53
N SER A 20 -2.59 -17.07 -11.76
CA SER A 20 -1.71 -16.63 -10.69
C SER A 20 -0.61 -15.84 -11.38
N SER A 21 -0.92 -14.61 -11.72
CA SER A 21 0.05 -13.59 -12.09
C SER A 21 0.79 -13.20 -10.82
N ALA A 22 1.59 -14.16 -10.32
CA ALA A 22 2.75 -13.90 -9.51
C ALA A 22 3.76 -13.15 -10.39
N GLN A 23 3.42 -11.91 -10.78
CA GLN A 23 4.35 -11.03 -11.47
C GLN A 23 5.48 -10.80 -10.46
N ALA A 24 6.65 -11.30 -10.86
CA ALA A 24 7.81 -11.42 -10.01
C ALA A 24 8.32 -10.05 -9.56
N ALA A 25 8.92 -10.01 -8.37
CA ALA A 25 9.69 -8.88 -7.87
C ALA A 25 10.65 -8.32 -8.93
N ASP A 26 10.90 -7.02 -8.89
CA ASP A 26 11.91 -6.40 -9.75
C ASP A 26 13.30 -6.99 -9.48
N ARG A 27 13.84 -7.70 -10.47
CA ARG A 27 15.12 -8.42 -10.38
C ARG A 27 16.32 -7.52 -10.08
N ARG A 28 16.20 -6.20 -10.25
CA ARG A 28 17.26 -5.23 -9.92
C ARG A 28 17.54 -5.11 -8.43
N TYR A 29 16.58 -5.52 -7.59
CA TYR A 29 16.66 -5.41 -6.13
C TYR A 29 16.43 -6.78 -5.45
N PRO A 30 17.33 -7.75 -5.67
CA PRO A 30 17.14 -9.09 -5.12
C PRO A 30 17.27 -9.07 -3.60
N ILE A 31 16.24 -9.56 -2.91
CA ILE A 31 16.21 -9.54 -1.44
C ILE A 31 17.36 -10.31 -0.78
N ALA A 32 17.86 -11.37 -1.42
CA ALA A 32 18.99 -12.16 -0.94
C ALA A 32 20.32 -11.36 -0.87
N TYR A 33 20.38 -10.21 -1.55
CA TYR A 33 21.51 -9.30 -1.57
C TYR A 33 21.34 -8.10 -0.64
N VAL A 34 20.21 -7.98 0.06
CA VAL A 34 20.02 -6.94 1.08
C VAL A 34 20.99 -7.22 2.24
N GLN A 35 21.84 -6.24 2.54
CA GLN A 35 22.76 -6.28 3.66
C GLN A 35 22.17 -5.57 4.88
N LYS A 36 21.56 -4.40 4.67
CA LYS A 36 21.01 -3.56 5.74
C LYS A 36 19.75 -2.86 5.26
N VAL A 37 18.78 -2.73 6.14
CA VAL A 37 17.60 -1.88 5.96
C VAL A 37 17.60 -0.87 7.09
N GLU A 38 17.47 0.41 6.74
CA GLU A 38 17.30 1.49 7.70
C GLU A 38 15.98 2.16 7.41
N VAL A 39 15.03 1.99 8.32
CA VAL A 39 13.76 2.72 8.23
C VAL A 39 13.96 4.04 8.94
N THR A 40 13.82 5.12 8.19
CA THR A 40 13.67 6.47 8.76
C THR A 40 12.19 6.67 9.06
N GLU A 41 11.88 7.27 10.21
CA GLU A 41 10.49 7.56 10.59
C GLU A 41 9.73 8.21 9.42
N PRO A 42 8.41 7.95 9.29
CA PRO A 42 7.60 8.54 8.24
C PRO A 42 7.85 10.04 8.19
N SER A 43 7.93 10.57 6.97
CA SER A 43 8.19 11.98 6.75
C SER A 43 7.14 12.79 7.51
N ARG A 44 7.48 13.33 8.69
CA ARG A 44 6.55 14.09 9.55
C ARG A 44 6.10 15.43 8.92
N ARG A 45 6.41 15.65 7.63
CA ARG A 45 6.48 16.95 6.95
C ARG A 45 6.43 16.83 5.43
N THR A 46 5.37 16.25 4.86
CA THR A 46 5.02 16.61 3.47
C THR A 46 3.96 17.71 3.48
N ALA A 47 4.06 18.66 2.54
CA ALA A 47 3.20 19.85 2.48
C ALA A 47 1.71 19.57 2.22
N TRP A 48 1.34 18.29 2.06
CA TRP A 48 0.00 17.81 1.76
C TRP A 48 -0.72 17.22 2.98
N GLU A 49 -0.09 17.26 4.16
CA GLU A 49 -0.71 16.84 5.43
C GLU A 49 -1.80 17.83 5.86
N ASN A 50 -3.05 17.36 5.91
CA ASN A 50 -3.98 17.88 6.91
C ASN A 50 -3.67 17.16 8.24
N LYS A 51 -2.80 17.80 9.03
CA LYS A 51 -2.29 17.32 10.33
C LYS A 51 -3.38 16.98 11.36
N ASP A 52 -4.62 17.40 11.12
CA ASP A 52 -5.72 17.26 12.06
C ASP A 52 -6.54 15.96 11.87
N PHE A 53 -6.30 15.19 10.80
CA PHE A 53 -7.17 14.07 10.43
C PHE A 53 -6.55 12.67 10.48
N LEU A 54 -5.27 12.47 10.13
CA LEU A 54 -4.62 11.15 10.11
C LEU A 54 -3.32 11.18 10.89
N ASN A 55 -3.18 10.33 11.92
CA ASN A 55 -1.92 10.18 12.64
C ASN A 55 -1.03 9.14 11.93
N CYS A 56 0.01 9.58 11.24
CA CYS A 56 0.91 8.67 10.51
C CYS A 56 1.72 7.74 11.43
N ASP A 57 1.79 8.03 12.74
CA ASP A 57 2.38 7.12 13.73
C ASP A 57 1.55 5.84 13.89
N ASP A 58 0.29 5.81 13.44
CA ASP A 58 -0.55 4.59 13.45
C ASP A 58 -0.23 3.65 12.26
N VAL A 59 0.58 4.08 11.28
CA VAL A 59 0.94 3.32 10.05
C VAL A 59 2.46 3.25 9.88
N VAL A 60 3.17 2.97 10.97
CA VAL A 60 4.64 2.86 10.99
C VAL A 60 5.13 1.86 9.94
N LEU A 61 6.11 2.31 9.15
CA LEU A 61 6.87 1.45 8.26
C LEU A 61 7.86 0.63 9.10
N THR A 62 7.91 -0.69 8.88
CA THR A 62 8.87 -1.57 9.55
C THR A 62 9.88 -2.14 8.55
N GLU A 63 11.01 -2.65 9.04
CA GLU A 63 11.95 -3.38 8.19
C GLU A 63 11.29 -4.55 7.46
N GLU A 64 10.34 -5.24 8.12
CA GLU A 64 9.62 -6.35 7.52
C GLU A 64 8.78 -5.87 6.32
N ASP A 65 8.14 -4.70 6.42
CA ASP A 65 7.36 -4.11 5.35
C ASP A 65 8.24 -3.74 4.14
N VAL A 66 9.43 -3.19 4.40
CA VAL A 66 10.41 -2.88 3.34
C VAL A 66 10.85 -4.15 2.63
N ARG A 67 11.18 -5.20 3.40
CA ARG A 67 11.54 -6.51 2.84
C ARG A 67 10.39 -7.14 2.07
N TYR A 68 9.17 -6.99 2.55
CA TYR A 68 7.97 -7.48 1.88
C TYR A 68 7.74 -6.73 0.56
N ALA A 69 7.88 -5.41 0.57
CA ALA A 69 7.81 -4.58 -0.64
C ALA A 69 8.85 -5.03 -1.68
N LEU A 70 10.12 -5.22 -1.31
CA LEU A 70 11.15 -5.71 -2.24
C LEU A 70 10.81 -7.06 -2.89
N ARG A 71 10.03 -7.93 -2.22
CA ARG A 71 9.59 -9.23 -2.76
C ARG A 71 8.41 -9.14 -3.72
N HIS A 72 7.63 -8.06 -3.66
CA HIS A 72 6.32 -8.01 -4.31
C HIS A 72 6.10 -6.78 -5.17
N MET A 73 6.95 -5.76 -5.07
CA MET A 73 6.80 -4.52 -5.80
C MET A 73 7.04 -4.73 -7.30
N ARG A 74 6.22 -4.03 -8.08
CA ARG A 74 6.17 -4.09 -9.54
C ARG A 74 6.36 -2.70 -10.10
N ARG A 75 7.25 -2.57 -11.08
CA ARG A 75 7.50 -1.26 -11.70
C ARG A 75 6.28 -0.82 -12.47
N VAL A 76 5.90 0.44 -12.30
CA VAL A 76 4.79 1.08 -13.03
C VAL A 76 5.26 2.37 -13.69
N SER A 77 4.44 2.90 -14.59
CA SER A 77 4.68 4.21 -15.22
C SER A 77 4.37 5.34 -14.23
N TRP A 78 4.94 6.54 -14.47
CA TRP A 78 4.55 7.73 -13.71
C TRP A 78 3.04 8.01 -13.77
N LYS A 79 2.42 7.86 -14.94
CA LYS A 79 0.97 8.07 -15.12
C LYS A 79 0.13 7.10 -14.30
N SER A 80 0.60 5.86 -14.12
CA SER A 80 -0.04 4.85 -13.27
C SER A 80 0.20 5.15 -11.79
N TYR A 81 1.41 5.59 -11.45
CA TYR A 81 1.78 5.93 -10.09
C TYR A 81 1.03 7.16 -9.58
N ALA A 82 0.94 8.22 -10.38
CA ALA A 82 0.32 9.49 -10.05
C ALA A 82 -0.71 9.89 -11.13
N PRO A 83 -1.86 9.19 -11.23
CA PRO A 83 -2.97 9.63 -12.08
C PRO A 83 -3.47 11.00 -11.66
N GLU A 84 -4.09 11.73 -12.59
CA GLU A 84 -4.83 12.95 -12.26
C GLU A 84 -5.87 12.62 -11.15
N ASN A 85 -5.82 13.35 -10.04
CA ASN A 85 -6.63 13.12 -8.82
C ASN A 85 -6.23 11.86 -8.00
N THR A 86 -4.94 11.54 -7.87
CA THR A 86 -4.57 10.43 -6.99
C THR A 86 -4.79 10.77 -5.52
N ASP A 87 -5.55 9.94 -4.82
CA ASP A 87 -5.60 9.93 -3.36
C ASP A 87 -4.23 9.50 -2.82
N THR A 88 -3.39 10.48 -2.47
CA THR A 88 -2.20 10.23 -1.64
C THR A 88 -2.62 10.18 -0.19
N THR A 89 -2.08 9.25 0.56
CA THR A 89 -2.37 9.18 2.01
C THR A 89 -1.63 10.23 2.82
N GLY A 90 -0.60 10.86 2.24
CA GLY A 90 0.29 11.79 2.94
C GLY A 90 1.27 11.12 3.93
N CYS A 91 0.97 9.90 4.39
CA CYS A 91 1.83 9.11 5.26
C CYS A 91 2.83 8.27 4.46
N GLU A 92 3.87 8.91 3.91
CA GLU A 92 4.98 8.17 3.28
C GLU A 92 6.06 7.83 4.32
N GLY A 93 6.29 6.53 4.50
CA GLY A 93 7.44 5.99 5.25
C GLY A 93 8.67 5.94 4.35
N SER A 94 9.84 6.33 4.86
CA SER A 94 11.08 6.29 4.07
C SER A 94 12.04 5.21 4.59
N ALA A 95 12.74 4.53 3.68
CA ALA A 95 13.76 3.55 4.02
C ALA A 95 14.97 3.62 3.09
N LEU A 96 16.14 3.32 3.63
CA LEU A 96 17.36 3.08 2.88
C LEU A 96 17.68 1.58 2.92
N VAL A 97 17.81 0.98 1.74
CA VAL A 97 18.18 -0.43 1.58
C VAL A 97 19.59 -0.49 1.02
N THR A 98 20.54 -0.98 1.81
CA THR A 98 21.92 -1.20 1.36
C THR A 98 22.08 -2.64 0.90
N PHE A 99 22.59 -2.82 -0.31
CA PHE A 99 22.90 -4.13 -0.89
C PHE A 99 24.37 -4.49 -0.67
N LYS A 100 24.69 -5.80 -0.67
CA LYS A 100 26.05 -6.33 -0.46
C LYS A 100 27.10 -5.81 -1.46
N ASN A 101 26.67 -5.31 -2.62
CA ASN A 101 27.55 -4.69 -3.62
C ASN A 101 27.75 -3.18 -3.42
N GLY A 102 27.27 -2.61 -2.31
CA GLY A 102 27.40 -1.20 -1.99
C GLY A 102 26.36 -0.29 -2.66
N ARG A 103 25.45 -0.81 -3.49
CA ARG A 103 24.31 -0.03 -3.99
C ARG A 103 23.36 0.28 -2.83
N VAL A 104 22.75 1.46 -2.86
CA VAL A 104 21.72 1.90 -1.92
C VAL A 104 20.45 2.24 -2.68
N LEU A 105 19.32 1.74 -2.22
CA LEU A 105 17.99 2.09 -2.73
C LEU A 105 17.26 2.87 -1.64
N ALA A 106 16.99 4.15 -1.89
CA ALA A 106 16.03 4.89 -1.11
C ALA A 106 14.62 4.53 -1.59
N MET A 107 13.72 4.27 -0.65
CA MET A 107 12.33 3.90 -0.91
C MET A 107 11.42 4.83 -0.10
N GLY A 108 10.44 5.46 -0.75
CA GLY A 108 9.26 6.01 -0.11
C GLY A 108 8.12 5.00 -0.26
N ILE A 109 7.46 4.61 0.82
CA ILE A 109 6.40 3.58 0.84
C ILE A 109 5.16 4.17 1.50
N GLU A 110 4.07 4.25 0.75
CA GLU A 110 2.76 4.59 1.27
C GLU A 110 1.96 3.35 1.72
N PRO A 111 1.06 3.49 2.72
CA PRO A 111 0.09 2.45 3.10
C PRO A 111 -0.77 1.92 1.94
N THR A 112 -0.93 2.71 0.89
CA THR A 112 -1.64 2.34 -0.35
C THR A 112 -0.88 1.32 -1.21
N GLY A 113 0.36 0.97 -0.84
CA GLY A 113 1.24 0.11 -1.61
C GLY A 113 1.99 0.83 -2.73
N ARG A 114 1.82 2.15 -2.86
CA ARG A 114 2.61 2.98 -3.77
C ARG A 114 4.03 3.15 -3.22
N ILE A 115 5.00 2.98 -4.10
CA ILE A 115 6.41 3.06 -3.74
C ILE A 115 7.16 3.95 -4.73
N SER A 116 7.86 4.96 -4.21
CA SER A 116 8.83 5.77 -4.94
C SER A 116 10.24 5.28 -4.63
N THR A 117 11.18 5.38 -5.58
CA THR A 117 12.56 4.92 -5.38
C THR A 117 13.60 5.83 -6.00
N ALA A 118 14.76 5.92 -5.35
CA ALA A 118 15.98 6.53 -5.91
C ALA A 118 17.19 5.64 -5.64
N GLU A 119 18.06 5.48 -6.63
CA GLU A 119 19.25 4.63 -6.53
C GLU A 119 20.52 5.46 -6.30
N TYR A 120 21.34 5.03 -5.35
CA TYR A 120 22.62 5.65 -5.00
C TYR A 120 23.76 4.62 -4.96
N ASP A 121 24.99 5.10 -5.11
CA ASP A 121 26.20 4.33 -4.81
C ASP A 121 26.53 4.35 -3.30
N ALA A 122 27.60 3.64 -2.93
CA ALA A 122 28.09 3.58 -1.54
C ALA A 122 28.55 4.94 -0.99
N LYS A 123 28.74 5.95 -1.84
CA LYS A 123 29.10 7.32 -1.48
C LYS A 123 27.88 8.24 -1.47
N MET A 124 26.66 7.68 -1.51
CA MET A 124 25.39 8.39 -1.58
C MET A 124 25.27 9.32 -2.81
N LYS A 125 25.96 9.00 -3.91
CA LYS A 125 25.78 9.69 -5.19
C LYS A 125 24.67 9.01 -5.98
N LEU A 126 23.77 9.81 -6.56
CA LEU A 126 22.68 9.29 -7.39
C LEU A 126 23.24 8.53 -8.60
N THR A 127 22.85 7.27 -8.76
CA THR A 127 23.32 6.38 -9.84
C THR A 127 22.24 6.06 -10.87
N GLY A 128 20.97 6.35 -10.57
CA GLY A 128 19.85 6.12 -11.46
C GLY A 128 18.91 7.32 -11.48
N SER A 129 18.68 7.87 -12.67
CA SER A 129 17.67 8.89 -12.94
C SER A 129 16.90 8.51 -14.20
N PRO A 130 15.56 8.66 -14.25
CA PRO A 130 14.69 9.18 -13.19
C PRO A 130 14.43 8.17 -12.07
N ALA A 131 13.80 8.64 -11.00
CA ALA A 131 13.26 7.81 -9.93
C ALA A 131 12.40 6.65 -10.48
N GLY A 132 12.42 5.52 -9.78
CA GLY A 132 11.56 4.38 -10.11
C GLY A 132 10.22 4.47 -9.37
N PHE A 133 9.14 4.16 -10.07
CA PHE A 133 7.79 4.10 -9.49
C PHE A 133 7.28 2.67 -9.47
N TYR A 134 6.64 2.31 -8.36
CA TYR A 134 6.26 0.95 -8.07
C TYR A 134 4.90 0.86 -7.38
N GLU A 135 4.27 -0.29 -7.57
CA GLU A 135 3.08 -0.70 -6.82
C GLU A 135 3.33 -2.05 -6.15
N CYS A 136 2.74 -2.22 -4.97
CA CYS A 136 2.75 -3.46 -4.21
C CYS A 136 1.34 -3.75 -3.68
N ASP A 137 0.51 -4.43 -4.48
CA ASP A 137 -0.85 -4.81 -4.07
C ASP A 137 -0.88 -5.60 -2.74
N PRO A 138 0.04 -6.57 -2.49
CA PRO A 138 0.05 -7.27 -1.20
C PRO A 138 0.39 -6.34 -0.02
N CYS A 139 1.23 -5.32 -0.24
CA CYS A 139 1.53 -4.29 0.77
C CYS A 139 0.28 -3.47 1.09
N LYS A 140 -0.47 -3.08 0.06
CA LYS A 140 -1.78 -2.41 0.18
C LYS A 140 -2.71 -3.24 1.05
N THR A 141 -2.91 -4.52 0.77
CA THR A 141 -3.81 -5.36 1.59
C THR A 141 -3.40 -5.40 3.06
N ARG A 142 -2.10 -5.55 3.35
CA ARG A 142 -1.57 -5.63 4.72
C ARG A 142 -1.71 -4.30 5.48
N LYS A 143 -1.45 -3.17 4.83
CA LYS A 143 -1.40 -1.84 5.47
C LYS A 143 -2.72 -1.08 5.41
N MET A 144 -3.59 -1.34 4.43
CA MET A 144 -4.90 -0.71 4.35
C MET A 144 -5.80 -1.06 5.53
N ALA A 145 -5.68 -2.25 6.12
CA ALA A 145 -6.41 -2.58 7.34
C ALA A 145 -5.99 -1.68 8.51
N LEU A 146 -4.68 -1.51 8.71
CA LEU A 146 -4.11 -0.61 9.73
C LEU A 146 -4.49 0.86 9.46
N LEU A 147 -4.45 1.28 8.20
CA LEU A 147 -4.88 2.64 7.81
C LEU A 147 -6.37 2.87 8.07
N LYS A 148 -7.25 1.91 7.72
CA LYS A 148 -8.69 2.01 7.97
C LYS A 148 -8.98 2.12 9.48
N ASP A 149 -8.29 1.33 10.28
CA ASP A 149 -8.40 1.36 11.74
C ASP A 149 -7.90 2.70 12.31
N ALA A 150 -6.77 3.22 11.84
CA ALA A 150 -6.25 4.54 12.20
C ALA A 150 -7.23 5.68 11.85
N LEU A 151 -7.79 5.65 10.64
CA LEU A 151 -8.82 6.59 10.18
C LEU A 151 -10.07 6.53 11.06
N ASN A 152 -10.52 5.33 11.43
CA ASN A 152 -11.67 5.14 12.29
C ASN A 152 -11.43 5.70 13.70
N ARG A 153 -10.24 5.51 14.27
CA ARG A 153 -9.88 6.12 15.56
C ARG A 153 -9.80 7.64 15.48
N ALA A 154 -9.29 8.18 14.38
CA ALA A 154 -9.21 9.63 14.20
C ALA A 154 -10.59 10.28 14.09
N ASP A 155 -11.50 9.69 13.30
CA ASP A 155 -12.90 10.13 13.25
C ASP A 155 -13.60 10.03 14.60
N GLU A 156 -13.35 8.96 15.34
CA GLU A 156 -13.92 8.78 16.67
C GLU A 156 -13.49 9.91 17.62
N ARG A 157 -12.18 10.24 17.65
CA ARG A 157 -11.67 11.37 18.45
C ARG A 157 -12.30 12.69 18.01
N ARG A 158 -12.37 12.94 16.70
CA ARG A 158 -12.93 14.18 16.15
C ARG A 158 -14.42 14.34 16.48
N LEU A 159 -15.21 13.30 16.22
CA LEU A 159 -16.66 13.34 16.41
C LEU A 159 -17.03 13.43 17.89
N LYS A 160 -16.36 12.68 18.77
CA LYS A 160 -16.53 12.82 20.22
C LYS A 160 -16.14 14.20 20.72
N GLY A 161 -15.08 14.80 20.17
CA GLY A 161 -14.69 16.18 20.46
C GLY A 161 -15.78 17.18 20.07
N LEU A 162 -16.34 17.07 18.86
CA LEU A 162 -17.43 17.95 18.40
C LEU A 162 -18.69 17.83 19.26
N GLU A 163 -19.02 16.62 19.71
CA GLU A 163 -20.18 16.37 20.59
C GLU A 163 -19.95 16.95 21.98
N ALA A 164 -18.76 16.75 22.56
CA ALA A 164 -18.38 17.32 23.85
C ALA A 164 -18.36 18.87 23.83
N GLU A 165 -18.02 19.47 22.69
CA GLU A 165 -18.06 20.92 22.46
C GLU A 165 -19.47 21.45 22.13
N GLY A 166 -20.48 20.58 22.05
CA GLY A 166 -21.86 20.96 21.69
C GLY A 166 -22.04 21.40 20.24
N LYS A 167 -21.05 21.15 19.37
CA LYS A 167 -21.10 21.47 17.93
C LYS A 167 -21.96 20.48 17.14
N ILE A 168 -22.23 19.31 17.70
CA ILE A 168 -23.19 18.33 17.18
C ILE A 168 -24.08 17.80 18.32
N PRO A 169 -25.31 17.35 18.04
CA PRO A 169 -26.21 16.80 19.05
C PRO A 169 -25.66 15.54 19.73
N PRO A 170 -26.07 15.26 20.99
CA PRO A 170 -25.79 13.97 21.63
C PRO A 170 -26.30 12.77 20.82
N GLY A 171 -25.48 11.73 20.69
CA GLY A 171 -25.69 10.54 19.86
C GLY A 171 -25.30 10.70 18.39
N GLU A 172 -25.09 11.93 17.90
CA GLU A 172 -24.77 12.19 16.49
C GLU A 172 -23.35 11.73 16.13
N ALA A 173 -22.42 11.78 17.09
CA ALA A 173 -21.05 11.31 16.89
C ALA A 173 -21.01 9.83 16.51
N GLU A 174 -21.75 8.99 17.24
CA GLU A 174 -21.82 7.55 17.00
C GLU A 174 -22.50 7.22 15.67
N HIS A 175 -23.60 7.89 15.35
CA HIS A 175 -24.30 7.72 14.08
C HIS A 175 -23.39 8.04 12.88
N ARG A 176 -22.69 9.17 12.91
CA ARG A 176 -21.75 9.57 11.85
C ARG A 176 -20.56 8.61 11.75
N LEU A 177 -20.01 8.17 12.88
CA LEU A 177 -18.90 7.22 12.89
C LEU A 177 -19.29 5.88 12.27
N LYS A 178 -20.50 5.37 12.54
CA LYS A 178 -21.03 4.16 11.91
C LYS A 178 -21.13 4.29 10.39
N MET A 179 -21.61 5.43 9.90
CA MET A 179 -21.69 5.72 8.46
C MET A 179 -20.30 5.78 7.80
N LEU A 180 -19.33 6.42 8.45
CA LEU A 180 -17.95 6.54 7.96
C LEU A 180 -17.23 5.18 7.93
N ARG A 181 -17.46 4.33 8.93
CA ARG A 181 -16.94 2.94 8.94
C ARG A 181 -17.52 2.14 7.78
N ALA A 182 -18.84 2.20 7.60
CA ALA A 182 -19.52 1.46 6.54
C ALA A 182 -19.12 1.91 5.13
N SER A 183 -18.81 3.19 4.91
CA SER A 183 -18.34 3.67 3.60
C SER A 183 -16.95 3.15 3.24
N ARG A 184 -16.08 2.88 4.23
CA ARG A 184 -14.71 2.37 4.04
C ARG A 184 -14.63 0.86 3.84
N GLU A 185 -15.68 0.13 4.18
CA GLU A 185 -15.77 -1.31 3.93
C GLU A 185 -16.24 -1.64 2.52
N LYS A 186 -16.79 -0.66 1.79
CA LYS A 186 -17.17 -0.84 0.38
C LYS A 186 -15.92 -0.89 -0.51
N PRO A 187 -15.85 -1.83 -1.48
CA PRO A 187 -14.73 -1.97 -2.42
C PRO A 187 -14.53 -0.74 -3.30
#